data_AF-A0A532TLR2-F1
#
_entry.id   AF-A0A532TLR2-F1
#
_cell.length_a   1.000
_cell.length_b   1.000
_cell.length_c   1.000
_cell.angle_alpha   90.00
_cell.angle_beta   90.00
_cell.angle_gamma   90.00
#
_symmetry.space_group_name_H-M   'P 1'
#
loop_
_entity.id
_entity.type
_entity.pdbx_description
1 polymer ?
#
loop_
_entity_poly.entity_id
_entity_poly.type
_entity_poly.pdbx_seq_one_letter_code
_entity_poly.pdbx_strand_id
1 'polypeptide(L)'
;MPRSITELLKHENSQLIEDIILKLLLDNKGIALTFNEIEFNLIKEKQSGVNLGGKFFINNILRDLIKAKKIISIISNGIEYFYLELD
;
A
#
# COMPACT_ATOMS: atom_id res chain seq x y z
N MET A 1 2.98 1.36 29.31
CA MET A 1 1.62 0.81 29.09
C MET A 1 1.74 -0.32 28.08
N PRO A 2 1.26 -1.54 28.37
CA PRO A 2 1.33 -2.63 27.40
C PRO A 2 0.33 -2.34 26.27
N ARG A 3 0.83 -2.29 25.02
CA ARG A 3 -0.02 -2.19 23.82
C ARG A 3 -0.92 -3.43 23.79
N SER A 4 -2.21 -3.25 23.57
CA SER A 4 -3.16 -4.37 23.59
C SER A 4 -2.82 -5.35 22.45
N ILE A 5 -3.02 -6.66 22.64
CA ILE A 5 -2.76 -7.70 21.62
C ILE A 5 -3.45 -7.36 20.29
N THR A 6 -4.63 -6.74 20.36
CA THR A 6 -5.39 -6.26 19.20
C THR A 6 -4.71 -5.12 18.44
N GLU A 7 -3.92 -4.27 19.11
CA GLU A 7 -3.14 -3.20 18.47
C GLU A 7 -1.89 -3.76 17.79
N LEU A 8 -1.26 -4.79 18.38
CA LEU A 8 -0.12 -5.50 17.80
C LEU A 8 -0.51 -6.17 16.48
N LEU A 9 -1.62 -6.90 16.46
CA LEU A 9 -2.12 -7.59 15.25
C LEU A 9 -2.50 -6.60 14.13
N LYS A 10 -3.05 -5.43 14.47
CA LYS A 10 -3.34 -4.37 13.49
C LYS A 10 -2.05 -3.77 12.91
N HIS A 11 -1.03 -3.57 13.74
CA HIS A 11 0.27 -3.07 13.31
C HIS A 11 0.98 -4.05 12.38
N GLU A 12 0.99 -5.34 12.72
CA GLU A 12 1.59 -6.40 11.89
C GLU A 12 0.89 -6.50 10.53
N ASN A 13 -0.45 -6.47 10.51
CA ASN A 13 -1.21 -6.50 9.25
C ASN A 13 -0.99 -5.24 8.40
N SER A 14 -0.79 -4.07 9.02
CA SER A 14 -0.45 -2.84 8.32
C SER A 14 0.92 -2.90 7.66
N GLN A 15 1.92 -3.42 8.38
CA GLN A 15 3.29 -3.59 7.84
C GLN A 15 3.32 -4.60 6.70
N LEU A 16 2.59 -5.71 6.81
CA LEU A 16 2.48 -6.69 5.73
C LEU A 16 1.89 -6.06 4.46
N ILE A 17 0.82 -5.27 4.59
CA ILE A 17 0.22 -4.58 3.43
C ILE A 17 1.16 -3.53 2.86
N GLU A 18 1.88 -2.79 3.71
CA GLU A 18 2.91 -1.84 3.30
C GLU A 18 3.99 -2.52 2.45
N ASP A 19 4.53 -3.65 2.93
CA ASP A 19 5.56 -4.42 2.24
C ASP A 19 5.06 -4.99 0.92
N ILE A 20 3.81 -5.47 0.86
CA ILE A 20 3.20 -5.95 -0.39
C ILE A 20 3.04 -4.81 -1.40
N ILE A 21 2.59 -3.64 -0.97
CA ILE A 21 2.44 -2.46 -1.85
C ILE A 21 3.81 -2.03 -2.38
N LEU A 22 4.82 -1.95 -1.52
CA LEU A 22 6.17 -1.59 -1.92
C LEU A 22 6.75 -2.62 -2.90
N LYS A 23 6.58 -3.91 -2.62
CA LYS A 23 6.99 -4.98 -3.52
C LYS A 23 6.26 -4.91 -4.86
N LEU A 24 4.96 -4.64 -4.87
CA LEU A 24 4.18 -4.49 -6.10
C LEU A 24 4.71 -3.33 -6.96
N LEU A 25 4.97 -2.18 -6.35
CA LEU A 25 5.54 -1.03 -7.06
C LEU A 25 7.00 -1.30 -7.51
N LEU A 26 7.74 -2.11 -6.75
CA LEU A 26 9.10 -2.53 -7.07
C LEU A 26 9.13 -3.51 -8.26
N ASP A 27 8.16 -4.43 -8.32
CA ASP A 27 8.01 -5.38 -9.40
C ASP A 27 7.52 -4.69 -10.69
N ASN A 28 6.78 -3.58 -10.54
CA ASN A 28 6.32 -2.72 -11.64
C ASN A 28 7.18 -1.46 -11.82
N LYS A 29 8.49 -1.54 -11.49
CA LYS A 29 9.43 -0.43 -11.66
C LYS A 29 9.32 0.22 -13.04
N GLY A 30 9.20 1.55 -13.04
CA GLY A 30 9.05 2.36 -14.25
C GLY A 30 7.61 2.50 -14.78
N ILE A 31 6.65 1.83 -14.15
CA ILE A 31 5.22 1.94 -14.47
C ILE A 31 4.51 2.51 -13.24
N ALA A 32 3.74 3.58 -13.45
CA ALA A 32 2.90 4.14 -12.39
C ALA A 32 1.58 3.38 -12.33
N LEU A 33 1.22 2.91 -11.13
CA LEU A 33 0.00 2.13 -10.89
C LEU A 33 -1.09 3.00 -10.30
N THR A 34 -2.32 2.79 -10.71
CA THR A 34 -3.49 3.45 -10.11
C THR A 34 -3.92 2.75 -8.81
N PHE A 35 -4.70 3.45 -7.98
CA PHE A 35 -5.28 2.85 -6.77
C PHE A 35 -6.03 1.54 -7.07
N ASN A 36 -6.80 1.49 -8.16
CA ASN A 36 -7.57 0.32 -8.53
C ASN A 36 -6.68 -0.86 -8.90
N GLU A 37 -5.55 -0.62 -9.55
CA GLU A 37 -4.58 -1.68 -9.89
C GLU A 37 -3.88 -2.20 -8.63
N ILE A 38 -3.53 -1.31 -7.70
CA ILE A 38 -2.95 -1.70 -6.41
C ILE A 38 -3.96 -2.53 -5.61
N GLU A 39 -5.21 -2.08 -5.51
CA GLU A 39 -6.30 -2.80 -4.85
C GLU A 39 -6.51 -4.19 -5.50
N PHE A 40 -6.55 -4.25 -6.82
CA PHE A 40 -6.73 -5.51 -7.54
C PHE A 40 -5.58 -6.50 -7.29
N ASN A 41 -4.33 -6.03 -7.32
CA ASN A 41 -3.17 -6.87 -7.02
C ASN A 41 -3.15 -7.33 -5.56
N LEU A 42 -3.51 -6.46 -4.61
CA LEU A 42 -3.67 -6.83 -3.21
C LEU A 42 -4.78 -7.88 -2.99
N ILE A 43 -5.89 -7.80 -3.72
CA ILE A 43 -6.95 -8.82 -3.69
C ILE A 43 -6.47 -10.14 -4.31
N LYS A 44 -5.65 -10.08 -5.35
CA LYS A 44 -5.06 -11.28 -5.97
C LYS A 44 -4.07 -11.98 -5.03
N GLU A 45 -3.28 -11.20 -4.29
CA GLU A 45 -2.37 -11.65 -3.22
C GLU A 45 -3.12 -12.14 -1.96
N LYS A 46 -4.44 -11.89 -1.85
CA LYS A 46 -5.28 -12.24 -0.69
C LYS A 46 -5.39 -13.75 -0.41
N GLN A 47 -4.77 -14.60 -1.25
CA GLN A 47 -4.48 -15.99 -0.89
C GLN A 47 -3.53 -16.11 0.32
N SER A 48 -2.88 -15.03 0.76
CA SER A 48 -1.95 -14.98 1.88
C SER A 48 -2.57 -14.67 3.26
N GLY A 49 -3.90 -14.60 3.41
CA GLY A 49 -4.55 -14.40 4.72
C GLY A 49 -4.52 -12.95 5.26
N VAL A 50 -4.14 -11.99 4.43
CA VAL A 50 -4.06 -10.56 4.77
C VAL A 50 -5.45 -9.93 4.80
N ASN A 51 -5.78 -9.27 5.92
CA ASN A 51 -7.09 -8.65 6.10
C ASN A 51 -7.02 -7.21 5.58
N LEU A 52 -7.44 -7.00 4.33
CA LEU A 52 -7.23 -5.73 3.59
C LEU A 52 -7.88 -4.49 4.24
N GLY A 53 -8.69 -4.63 5.28
CA GLY A 53 -9.25 -3.51 6.05
C GLY A 53 -10.20 -2.56 5.28
N GLY A 54 -10.38 -2.78 3.98
CA GLY A 54 -11.18 -1.98 3.06
C GLY A 54 -10.37 -0.87 2.34
N LYS A 55 -11.00 -0.22 1.36
CA LYS A 55 -10.39 0.84 0.52
C LYS A 55 -9.74 1.96 1.33
N PHE A 56 -10.39 2.39 2.42
CA PHE A 56 -9.89 3.44 3.30
C PHE A 56 -8.58 3.06 3.99
N PHE A 57 -8.41 1.79 4.36
CA PHE A 57 -7.20 1.31 5.00
C PHE A 57 -6.01 1.32 4.04
N ILE A 58 -6.20 0.81 2.82
CA ILE A 58 -5.17 0.83 1.76
C ILE A 58 -4.79 2.28 1.42
N ASN A 59 -5.78 3.17 1.30
CA ASN A 59 -5.52 4.59 1.02
C ASN A 59 -4.72 5.27 2.14
N ASN A 60 -4.98 4.94 3.41
CA ASN A 60 -4.17 5.46 4.52
C ASN A 60 -2.72 4.99 4.43
N ILE A 61 -2.48 3.70 4.13
CA ILE A 61 -1.12 3.17 3.96
C ILE A 61 -0.40 3.88 2.80
N LEU A 62 -1.07 4.06 1.66
CA LEU A 62 -0.49 4.80 0.53
C LEU A 62 -0.14 6.23 0.92
N ARG A 63 -1.00 6.92 1.67
CA ARG A 63 -0.72 8.28 2.16
C ARG A 63 0.44 8.32 3.13
N ASP A 64 0.58 7.32 4.00
CA ASP A 64 1.69 7.23 4.94
C ASP A 64 3.01 6.94 4.21
N LEU A 65 2.98 6.08 3.18
CA LEU A 65 4.13 5.82 2.30
C LEU A 65 4.57 7.09 1.54
N ILE A 66 3.62 7.89 1.05
CA ILE A 66 3.90 9.17 0.38
C ILE A 66 4.51 10.16 1.37
N LYS A 67 3.93 10.29 2.58
CA LYS A 67 4.48 11.17 3.63
C LYS A 67 5.88 10.75 4.05
N ALA A 68 6.15 9.44 4.09
CA ALA A 68 7.46 8.87 4.36
C ALA A 68 8.44 9.00 3.17
N LYS A 69 8.00 9.58 2.04
CA LYS A 69 8.78 9.70 0.80
C LYS A 69 9.29 8.36 0.26
N LYS A 70 8.58 7.27 0.55
CA LYS A 70 8.89 5.94 0.01
C LYS A 70 8.31 5.76 -1.39
N ILE A 71 7.20 6.43 -1.69
CA ILE A 71 6.53 6.40 -2.99
C ILE A 71 6.15 7.82 -3.39
N ILE A 72 5.97 8.05 -4.70
CA ILE A 72 5.44 9.29 -5.24
C ILE A 72 4.03 9.04 -5.77
N SER A 73 3.17 10.04 -5.57
CA SER A 73 1.87 10.14 -6.23
C SER A 73 1.87 11.29 -7.24
N ILE A 74 1.39 11.04 -8.46
CA ILE A 74 1.10 12.07 -9.47
C ILE A 74 -0.37 11.97 -9.85
N ILE A 75 -1.03 13.12 -9.96
CA ILE A 75 -2.40 13.20 -10.48
C ILE A 75 -2.33 13.66 -11.94
N SER A 76 -2.88 12.85 -12.84
CA SER A 76 -2.99 13.17 -14.27
C SER A 76 -4.40 12.85 -14.75
N ASN A 77 -5.04 13.78 -15.43
CA ASN A 77 -6.43 13.63 -15.95
C ASN A 77 -7.45 13.17 -14.89
N GLY A 78 -7.28 13.60 -13.64
CA GLY A 78 -8.18 13.23 -12.53
C GLY A 78 -7.96 11.82 -11.98
N ILE A 79 -6.91 11.11 -12.43
CA ILE A 79 -6.50 9.80 -11.95
C ILE A 79 -5.20 9.97 -11.16
N GLU A 80 -5.15 9.36 -9.98
CA GLU A 80 -3.96 9.32 -9.14
C GLU A 80 -3.14 8.06 -9.43
N TYR A 81 -1.86 8.27 -9.71
CA TYR A 81 -0.88 7.25 -10.05
C TYR A 81 0.21 7.22 -9.00
N PHE A 82 0.63 6.03 -8.59
CA PHE A 82 1.63 5.78 -7.57
C PHE A 82 2.82 5.04 -8.18
N TYR A 83 4.04 5.45 -7.86
CA TYR A 83 5.26 4.80 -8.31
C TYR A 83 6.39 4.96 -7.28
N LEU A 84 7.41 4.13 -7.39
CA LEU A 84 8.65 4.25 -6.62
C LEU A 84 9.61 5.20 -7.34
N GLU A 85 10.08 6.23 -6.63
CA GLU A 85 11.22 7.03 -7.08
C GLU A 85 12.47 6.17 -6.90
N LEU A 86 13.17 5.88 -8.01
CA LEU A 86 14.48 5.26 -7.99
C LEU A 86 15.51 6.37 -8.13
N ASP A 87 16.27 6.61 -7.06
CA ASP A 87 17.60 7.24 -7.15
C ASP A 87 18.54 6.38 -8.03
#